data_AF-A0A0T0M5T2-F1
#
_entry.id   AF-A0A0T0M5T2-F1
#
_cell.length_a   1.000
_cell.length_b   1.000
_cell.length_c   1.000
_cell.angle_alpha   90.00
_cell.angle_beta   90.00
_cell.angle_gamma   90.00
#
_symmetry.space_group_name_H-M   'P 1'
#
loop_
_entity.id
_entity.type
_entity.pdbx_description
1 polymer ?
#
loop_
_entity_poly.entity_id
_entity_poly.type
_entity_poly.pdbx_seq_one_letter_code
_entity_poly.pdbx_strand_id
1 'polypeptide(L)'
;MKLKCTDNGLIYIKHSIILSIKKPNSLENVKLLGEPVPVNACNVVFLSYNNDGHVTFFMQNGFEISINIFFSEAEQILNSAMQRRVDEII
;
A
#
# COMPACT_ATOMS: atom_id res chain seq x y z
N MET A 1 4.76 1.02 -13.67
CA MET A 1 3.67 1.26 -12.71
C MET A 1 3.92 0.44 -11.46
N LYS A 2 4.26 1.13 -10.38
CA LYS A 2 4.40 0.62 -9.02
C LYS A 2 3.07 0.66 -8.27
N LEU A 3 2.40 1.82 -8.32
CA LEU A 3 1.14 2.10 -7.64
C LEU A 3 0.17 2.78 -8.62
N LYS A 4 -1.13 2.50 -8.47
CA LYS A 4 -2.19 3.17 -9.22
C LYS A 4 -3.42 3.28 -8.36
N CYS A 5 -4.04 4.45 -8.31
CA CYS A 5 -5.33 4.61 -7.66
C CYS A 5 -6.45 4.86 -8.66
N THR A 6 -7.66 4.53 -8.25
CA THR A 6 -8.89 4.76 -9.02
C THR A 6 -9.76 5.81 -8.34
N ASP A 7 -10.72 6.33 -9.09
CA ASP A 7 -11.79 7.22 -8.61
C ASP A 7 -12.72 6.59 -7.55
N ASN A 8 -12.64 5.27 -7.36
CA ASN A 8 -13.33 4.55 -6.29
C ASN A 8 -12.54 4.49 -4.96
N GLY A 9 -11.36 5.12 -4.88
CA GLY A 9 -10.53 5.12 -3.68
C GLY A 9 -9.77 3.81 -3.44
N LEU A 10 -9.61 2.98 -4.48
CA LEU A 10 -8.77 1.78 -4.43
C LEU A 10 -7.37 2.12 -4.91
N ILE A 11 -6.36 1.61 -4.22
CA ILE A 11 -4.94 1.66 -4.57
C ILE A 11 -4.51 0.24 -4.95
N TYR A 12 -4.01 0.06 -6.16
CA TYR A 12 -3.44 -1.19 -6.65
C TYR A 12 -1.93 -1.13 -6.50
N ILE A 13 -1.40 -2.05 -5.70
CA ILE A 13 0.03 -2.18 -5.43
C ILE A 13 0.60 -3.30 -6.29
N LYS A 14 1.55 -3.00 -7.17
CA LYS A 14 2.20 -4.02 -7.99
C LYS A 14 2.97 -4.99 -7.10
N HIS A 15 2.78 -6.29 -7.34
CA HIS A 15 3.41 -7.35 -6.54
C HIS A 15 4.94 -7.19 -6.40
N SER A 16 5.64 -6.79 -7.46
CA SER A 16 7.11 -6.70 -7.49
C SER A 16 7.71 -5.67 -6.53
N ILE A 17 6.91 -4.77 -5.96
CA ILE A 17 7.37 -3.80 -4.95
C ILE A 17 6.93 -4.17 -3.53
N ILE A 18 6.15 -5.24 -3.36
CA ILE A 18 5.69 -5.69 -2.04
C ILE A 18 6.81 -6.50 -1.38
N LEU A 19 7.23 -6.05 -0.20
CA LEU A 19 8.22 -6.72 0.62
C LEU A 19 7.56 -7.73 1.55
N SER A 20 6.43 -7.38 2.15
CA SER A 20 5.68 -8.25 3.03
C SER A 20 4.23 -7.80 3.19
N ILE A 21 3.36 -8.77 3.50
CA ILE A 21 2.02 -8.53 4.01
C ILE A 21 1.87 -9.33 5.30
N LYS A 22 1.66 -8.63 6.41
CA LYS A 22 1.48 -9.22 7.72
C LYS A 22 0.00 -9.17 8.10
N LYS A 23 -0.51 -10.31 8.56
CA LYS A 23 -1.88 -10.43 9.07
C LYS A 23 -1.91 -10.07 10.56
N PRO A 24 -3.01 -9.47 11.06
CA PRO A 24 -3.19 -9.23 12.49
C PRO A 24 -2.95 -10.51 13.29
N ASN A 25 -2.18 -10.41 14.37
CA ASN A 25 -1.89 -11.52 15.29
C ASN A 25 -1.25 -12.75 14.62
N SER A 26 -0.63 -12.58 13.44
CA SER A 26 0.09 -13.65 12.74
C SER A 26 1.59 -13.43 12.83
N LEU A 27 2.32 -14.51 13.09
CA LEU A 27 3.78 -14.57 12.94
C LEU A 27 4.18 -14.85 11.48
N GLU A 28 3.27 -15.40 10.68
CA GLU A 28 3.51 -15.73 9.28
C GLU A 28 3.04 -14.60 8.34
N ASN A 29 3.83 -14.35 7.31
CA ASN A 29 3.50 -13.45 6.22
C ASN A 29 2.56 -14.14 5.22
N VAL A 30 1.68 -13.35 4.59
CA VAL A 30 0.78 -13.85 3.54
C VAL A 30 1.60 -14.19 2.30
N LYS A 31 1.39 -15.38 1.75
CA LYS A 31 1.99 -15.80 0.48
C LYS A 31 1.38 -14.99 -0.67
N LEU A 32 2.21 -14.22 -1.36
CA LEU A 32 1.78 -13.42 -2.49
C LEU A 32 1.72 -14.26 -3.77
N LEU A 33 0.63 -14.14 -4.53
CA LEU A 33 0.34 -14.96 -5.72
C LEU A 33 0.67 -14.26 -7.05
N GLY A 34 1.54 -13.24 -7.05
CA GLY A 34 1.96 -12.55 -8.27
C GLY A 34 1.02 -11.45 -8.78
N GLU A 35 -0.20 -11.36 -8.24
CA GLU A 35 -1.20 -10.37 -8.63
C GLU A 35 -1.05 -9.05 -7.85
N PRO A 36 -1.46 -7.91 -8.43
CA PRO A 36 -1.53 -6.65 -7.70
C PRO A 36 -2.44 -6.76 -6.48
N VAL A 37 -2.02 -6.15 -5.37
CA VAL A 37 -2.79 -6.17 -4.13
C VAL A 37 -3.65 -4.91 -4.06
N PRO A 38 -5.00 -5.04 -4.06
CA PRO A 38 -5.89 -3.90 -3.88
C PRO A 38 -5.95 -3.49 -2.41
N VAL A 39 -5.84 -2.19 -2.17
CA VAL A 39 -5.94 -1.56 -0.85
C VAL A 39 -7.01 -0.47 -0.92
N ASN A 40 -7.97 -0.49 0.00
CA ASN A 40 -8.93 0.61 0.11
C ASN A 40 -8.29 1.75 0.92
N ALA A 41 -8.15 2.93 0.31
CA ALA A 41 -7.54 4.09 0.93
C ALA A 41 -8.25 4.50 2.23
N CYS A 42 -9.57 4.37 2.31
CA CYS A 42 -10.34 4.68 3.52
C CYS A 42 -10.04 3.75 4.70
N ASN A 43 -9.46 2.58 4.44
CA ASN A 43 -9.05 1.64 5.47
C ASN A 43 -7.59 1.83 5.88
N VAL A 44 -6.84 2.75 5.26
CA VAL A 44 -5.47 3.08 5.68
C VAL A 44 -5.55 4.02 6.87
N VAL A 45 -4.98 3.62 8.00
CA VAL A 45 -4.96 4.42 9.23
C VAL A 45 -3.80 5.40 9.19
N PHE A 46 -2.61 4.92 8.82
CA PHE A 46 -1.42 5.75 8.63
C PHE A 46 -0.39 5.03 7.75
N LEU A 47 0.58 5.82 7.27
CA LEU A 47 1.80 5.33 6.63
C LEU A 47 2.97 5.49 7.60
N SER A 48 3.90 4.54 7.60
CA SER A 48 5.22 4.74 8.21
C SER A 48 6.31 4.40 7.22
N TYR A 49 7.52 4.89 7.48
CA TYR A 49 8.71 4.45 6.76
C TYR A 49 9.78 3.97 7.75
N ASN A 50 10.66 3.08 7.31
CA ASN A 50 11.78 2.58 8.12
C ASN A 50 13.11 3.22 7.68
N ASN A 51 14.20 2.87 8.37
CA ASN A 51 15.55 3.39 8.07
C ASN A 51 16.07 2.96 6.68
N ASP A 52 15.52 1.91 6.10
CA ASP A 52 15.84 1.44 4.75
C ASP A 52 15.03 2.19 3.67
N GLY A 53 14.14 3.10 4.07
CA GLY A 53 13.28 3.85 3.17
C GLY A 53 12.04 3.08 2.68
N HIS A 54 11.75 1.91 3.25
CA HIS A 54 10.55 1.14 2.92
C HIS A 54 9.32 1.74 3.60
N VAL A 55 8.19 1.77 2.89
CA VAL A 55 6.92 2.31 3.38
C VAL A 55 5.97 1.19 3.77
N THR A 56 5.32 1.32 4.92
CA THR A 56 4.30 0.39 5.39
C THR A 56 2.94 1.06 5.49
N PHE A 57 1.92 0.44 4.88
CA PHE A 57 0.51 0.80 5.03
C PHE A 57 -0.05 0.06 6.24
N PHE A 58 -0.51 0.80 7.25
CA PHE A 58 -1.20 0.24 8.40
C PHE A 58 -2.71 0.32 8.18
N MET A 59 -3.34 -0.84 8.09
CA MET A 59 -4.75 -0.97 7.76
C MET A 59 -5.61 -1.04 9.03
N GLN A 60 -6.85 -0.53 8.96
CA GLN A 60 -7.80 -0.50 10.08
C GLN A 60 -8.15 -1.90 10.59
N ASN A 61 -8.11 -2.89 9.71
CA ASN A 61 -8.34 -4.30 10.05
C ASN A 61 -7.10 -4.98 10.65
N GLY A 62 -6.00 -4.24 10.88
CA GLY A 62 -4.74 -4.69 11.48
C GLY A 62 -3.74 -5.34 10.52
N PHE A 63 -4.01 -5.31 9.20
CA PHE A 63 -3.01 -5.72 8.21
C PHE A 63 -1.91 -4.66 8.08
N GLU A 64 -0.69 -5.12 7.82
CA GLU A 64 0.46 -4.27 7.51
C GLU A 64 0.97 -4.67 6.13
N ILE A 65 1.11 -3.71 5.20
CA ILE A 65 1.61 -3.96 3.84
C ILE A 65 2.86 -3.12 3.64
N SER A 66 4.03 -3.77 3.66
CA SER A 66 5.33 -3.11 3.46
C SER A 66 5.72 -3.17 1.99
N ILE A 67 6.12 -2.04 1.44
CA ILE A 67 6.49 -1.87 0.03
C ILE A 67 7.79 -1.07 -0.14
N ASN A 68 8.48 -1.32 -1.25
CA ASN A 68 9.69 -0.61 -1.63
C ASN A 68 9.35 0.59 -2.55
N ILE A 69 9.10 1.74 -1.93
CA ILE A 69 8.79 3.01 -2.62
C ILE A 69 9.17 4.20 -1.72
N PHE A 70 9.31 5.41 -2.29
CA PHE A 70 9.52 6.60 -1.46
C PHE A 70 8.24 6.98 -0.70
N PHE A 71 8.42 7.49 0.53
CA PHE A 71 7.31 7.93 1.38
C PHE A 71 6.47 9.02 0.72
N SER A 72 7.10 9.98 0.01
CA SER A 72 6.39 11.03 -0.73
C SER A 72 5.50 10.47 -1.85
N GLU A 73 5.94 9.45 -2.57
CA GLU A 73 5.15 8.78 -3.60
C GLU A 73 3.96 8.03 -2.98
N ALA A 74 4.16 7.39 -1.82
CA ALA A 74 3.09 6.71 -1.08
C ALA A 74 2.05 7.69 -0.51
N GLU A 75 2.48 8.83 0.03
CA GLU A 75 1.57 9.90 0.46
C GLU A 75 0.80 10.49 -0.72
N GLN A 76 1.47 10.75 -1.84
CA GLN A 76 0.82 11.26 -3.05
C GLN A 76 -0.32 10.33 -3.46
N ILE A 77 -0.04 9.03 -3.64
CA ILE A 77 -1.06 8.11 -4.13
C ILE A 77 -2.20 7.93 -3.12
N LEU A 78 -1.90 7.94 -1.81
CA LEU A 78 -2.92 7.85 -0.78
C LEU A 78 -3.83 9.09 -0.80
N ASN A 79 -3.26 10.28 -0.91
CA ASN A 79 -4.02 11.53 -1.00
C ASN A 79 -4.87 11.59 -2.28
N SER A 80 -4.32 11.17 -3.42
CA SER A 80 -5.07 11.06 -4.68
C SER A 80 -6.24 10.09 -4.56
N ALA A 81 -6.04 8.92 -3.96
CA ALA A 81 -7.09 7.93 -3.72
C ALA A 81 -8.17 8.43 -2.75
N MET A 82 -7.79 9.09 -1.65
CA MET A 82 -8.73 9.69 -0.69
C MET A 82 -9.59 10.80 -1.30
N GLN A 83 -9.05 11.50 -2.29
CA GLN A 83 -9.76 12.53 -3.07
C GLN A 83 -10.51 11.96 -4.28
N ARG A 84 -10.53 10.64 -4.47
CA ARG A 84 -11.17 9.97 -5.61
C ARG A 84 -10.64 10.46 -6.97
N ARG A 85 -9.33 10.71 -7.04
CA ARG A 85 -8.64 11.06 -8.29
C ARG A 85 -7.86 9.85 -8.80
N VAL A 86 -7.84 9.68 -10.12
CA VAL A 86 -6.98 8.71 -10.79
C VAL A 86 -5.57 9.25 -10.83
N ASP A 87 -4.61 8.46 -10.36
CA ASP A 87 -3.18 8.81 -10.31
C ASP A 87 -2.35 7.53 -10.39
N GLU A 88 -1.09 7.65 -10.81
CA GLU A 88 -0.18 6.53 -10.97
C GLU A 88 1.27 6.91 -10.66
N ILE A 89 1.97 5.99 -10.01
CA ILE A 89 3.41 6.07 -9.79
C ILE A 89 4.09 5.01 -10.66
N ILE A 90 5.05 5.41 -11.49
CA ILE A 90 5.65 4.55 -12.52
C ILE A 90 6.76 3.66 -11.96
#